data_AF-A0A2N2FFF8-F1
#
_entry.id   AF-A0A2N2FFF8-F1
#
_cell.length_a   1.000
_cell.length_b   1.000
_cell.length_c   1.000
_cell.angle_alpha   90.00
_cell.angle_beta   90.00
_cell.angle_gamma   90.00
#
_symmetry.space_group_name_H-M   'P 1'
#
loop_
_entity.id
_entity.type
_entity.pdbx_description
1 polymer ?
#
loop_
_entity_poly.entity_id
_entity_poly.type
_entity_poly.pdbx_seq_one_letter_code
_entity_poly.pdbx_strand_id
1 'polypeptide(L)' 'MKYIMFEDFSGAPLPIIFPKRIDFVEMREQIPYTKVLAAGYANVTDAGFACFGASKSLAAQARSEDAQIIAAMLANPDI' A
#
# COMPACT_ATOMS: atom_id res chain seq x y z
N MET A 1 -2.24 -10.07 -0.96
CA MET A 1 -2.88 -9.16 0.01
C MET A 1 -3.36 -7.91 -0.73
N LYS A 2 -4.09 -7.01 -0.08
CA LYS A 2 -4.30 -5.65 -0.57
C LYS A 2 -3.31 -4.72 0.12
N TYR A 3 -3.03 -3.56 -0.48
CA TYR A 3 -2.29 -2.50 0.19
C TYR A 3 -2.84 -1.13 -0.18
N ILE A 4 -2.67 -0.17 0.73
CA ILE A 4 -2.80 1.26 0.46
C ILE A 4 -1.47 1.90 0.82
N MET A 5 -0.92 2.66 -0.11
CA MET A 5 0.25 3.51 0.13
C MET A 5 -0.26 4.88 0.58
N PHE A 6 0.10 5.28 1.79
CA PHE A 6 -0.20 6.59 2.33
C PHE A 6 1.00 7.52 2.22
N GLU A 7 0.76 8.82 2.32
CA GLU A 7 1.80 9.79 2.68
C GLU A 7 1.73 10.01 4.19
N ASP A 8 2.84 9.81 4.89
CA ASP A 8 2.93 10.09 6.32
C ASP A 8 3.10 11.61 6.59
N PHE A 9 3.30 11.97 7.86
CA PHE A 9 3.45 13.38 8.25
C PHE A 9 4.76 14.03 7.78
N SER A 10 5.75 13.23 7.38
CA SER A 10 7.03 13.69 6.83
C SER A 10 7.01 13.80 5.30
N GLY A 11 5.93 13.36 4.65
CA GLY A 11 5.84 13.27 3.19
C GLY A 11 6.35 11.94 2.63
N ALA A 12 6.74 10.99 3.50
CA ALA A 12 7.27 9.70 3.09
C ALA A 12 6.13 8.70 2.77
N PRO A 13 6.35 7.79 1.80
CA PRO A 13 5.38 6.76 1.47
C PRO A 13 5.33 5.67 2.55
N LEU A 14 4.15 5.43 3.11
CA LEU A 14 3.91 4.44 4.15
C LEU A 14 2.90 3.38 3.68
N PRO A 15 3.34 2.13 3.41
CA PRO A 15 2.44 1.08 2.96
C PRO A 15 1.72 0.40 4.13
N ILE A 16 0.40 0.30 4.04
CA ILE A 16 -0.42 -0.53 4.93
C ILE A 16 -0.93 -1.74 4.14
N ILE A 17 -0.55 -2.94 4.54
CA ILE A 17 -0.92 -4.22 3.90
C ILE A 17 -1.99 -4.91 4.73
N PHE A 18 -3.04 -5.41 4.07
CA PHE A 18 -4.19 -5.99 4.76
C PHE A 18 -4.86 -7.13 3.98
N PRO A 19 -5.67 -7.98 4.65
CA PRO A 19 -6.36 -9.10 4.01
C PRO A 19 -7.27 -8.67 2.85
N LYS A 20 -7.34 -9.50 1.79
CA LYS A 20 -8.15 -9.21 0.60
C LYS A 20 -9.65 -9.01 0.89
N ARG A 21 -10.15 -9.57 2.00
CA ARG A 21 -11.57 -9.52 2.41
C ARG A 21 -12.04 -8.14 2.88
N ILE A 22 -11.12 -7.26 3.30
CA ILE A 22 -11.46 -5.91 3.75
C ILE A 22 -11.52 -5.00 2.53
N ASP A 23 -12.50 -4.10 2.46
CA ASP A 23 -12.59 -3.13 1.37
C ASP A 23 -11.52 -2.03 1.47
N PHE A 24 -11.15 -1.42 0.33
CA PHE A 24 -10.17 -0.33 0.33
C PHE A 24 -10.67 0.91 1.09
N VAL A 25 -11.95 1.26 0.96
CA VAL A 25 -12.54 2.43 1.64
C VAL A 25 -12.64 2.16 3.14
N GLU A 26 -13.14 0.98 3.50
CA GLU A 26 -13.24 0.55 4.90
C GLU A 26 -11.87 0.63 5.58
N MET A 27 -10.82 0.11 4.94
CA MET A 27 -9.46 0.21 5.49
C MET A 27 -8.97 1.66 5.54
N ARG A 28 -9.21 2.46 4.50
CA ARG A 28 -8.81 3.87 4.44
C ARG A 28 -9.41 4.68 5.59
N GLU A 29 -10.66 4.42 5.96
CA GLU A 29 -11.36 5.13 7.05
C GLU A 29 -10.74 4.87 8.43
N GLN A 30 -10.08 3.74 8.63
CA GLN A 30 -9.39 3.41 9.90
C GLN A 30 -8.06 4.14 10.07
N ILE A 31 -7.51 4.71 9.00
CA ILE A 31 -6.14 5.22 8.97
C ILE A 31 -6.12 6.76 9.04
N PRO A 32 -5.37 7.35 9.99
CA PRO A 32 -5.38 8.79 10.24
C PRO A 32 -4.53 9.60 9.24
N TYR A 33 -4.08 9.00 8.14
CA TYR A 33 -3.34 9.70 7.08
C TYR A 33 -4.30 10.23 6.02
N THR A 34 -4.08 11.46 5.57
CA THR A 34 -5.03 12.15 4.69
C THR A 34 -4.88 11.72 3.23
N LYS A 35 -3.66 11.46 2.78
CA LYS A 35 -3.34 11.29 1.37
C LYS A 35 -3.01 9.84 1.01
N VAL A 36 -3.72 9.34 0.00
CA VAL A 36 -3.44 8.05 -0.64
C VAL A 36 -2.58 8.30 -1.86
N LEU A 37 -1.41 7.67 -1.92
CA LEU A 37 -0.48 7.73 -3.04
C LEU A 37 -0.75 6.64 -4.07
N ALA A 38 -1.11 5.45 -3.59
CA ALA A 38 -1.40 4.28 -4.41
C ALA A 38 -2.30 3.29 -3.66
N ALA A 39 -3.00 2.43 -4.40
CA ALA A 39 -3.75 1.33 -3.82
C ALA A 39 -3.85 0.18 -4.82
N GLY A 40 -3.72 -1.05 -4.33
CA GLY A 40 -3.76 -2.22 -5.20
C GLY A 40 -3.57 -3.53 -4.45
N TYR A 41 -3.08 -4.52 -5.18
CA TYR A 41 -2.81 -5.86 -4.69
C TYR A 41 -1.30 -6.07 -4.62
N ALA A 42 -0.85 -6.69 -3.54
CA ALA A 42 0.52 -7.11 -3.35
C ALA A 42 0.58 -8.65 -3.28
N ASN A 43 1.35 -9.27 -4.15
CA ASN A 43 1.67 -10.68 -4.08
C ASN A 43 3.13 -10.85 -3.66
N VAL A 44 3.40 -11.86 -2.84
CA VAL A 44 4.76 -12.35 -2.57
C VAL A 44 5.12 -13.33 -3.69
N THR A 45 6.29 -13.18 -4.26
CA THR A 45 6.89 -14.02 -5.30
C THR A 45 8.28 -14.46 -4.85
N ASP A 46 8.88 -15.41 -5.55
CA ASP A 46 10.25 -15.86 -5.27
C ASP A 46 11.29 -14.72 -5.42
N ALA A 47 10.96 -13.67 -6.17
CA ALA A 47 11.79 -12.49 -6.40
C ALA A 47 11.45 -11.31 -5.49
N GLY A 48 10.52 -11.46 -4.53
CA GLY A 48 10.10 -10.40 -3.61
C GLY A 48 8.62 -10.04 -3.72
N PHE A 49 8.30 -8.76 -3.88
CA PHE A 49 6.92 -8.29 -4.01
C PHE A 49 6.58 -7.93 -5.46
N ALA A 50 5.33 -8.19 -5.85
CA ALA A 50 4.74 -7.69 -7.08
C ALA A 50 3.45 -6.92 -6.75
N CYS A 51 3.38 -5.65 -7.17
CA CYS A 51 2.23 -4.77 -6.96
C CYS A 51 1.48 -4.53 -8.27
N PHE A 52 0.14 -4.62 -8.24
CA PHE A 52 -0.69 -4.46 -9.42
C PHE A 52 -2.14 -4.07 -9.09
N GLY A 53 -2.89 -3.68 -10.11
CA GLY A 53 -4.30 -3.33 -9.99
C GLY A 53 -4.54 -1.91 -9.50
N ALA A 54 -5.78 -1.63 -9.11
CA ALA A 54 -6.22 -0.30 -8.68
C ALA A 54 -7.43 -0.40 -7.75
N SER A 55 -7.65 0.67 -6.98
CA SER A 55 -8.89 0.94 -6.26
C SER A 55 -9.63 2.10 -6.93
N LYS A 56 -10.77 1.80 -7.57
CA LYS A 56 -11.62 2.83 -8.18
C LYS A 56 -12.23 3.77 -7.15
N SER A 57 -12.63 3.24 -5.98
CA SER A 57 -13.23 4.02 -4.91
C SER A 57 -12.25 5.00 -4.26
N LEU A 58 -10.96 4.68 -4.25
CA LEU A 58 -9.90 5.60 -3.78
C LEU A 58 -9.27 6.42 -4.91
N ALA A 59 -9.73 6.26 -6.15
CA ALA A 59 -9.11 6.86 -7.35
C ALA A 59 -7.57 6.67 -7.41
N ALA A 60 -7.09 5.50 -6.99
CA ALA A 60 -5.66 5.20 -6.85
C ALA A 60 -5.30 3.88 -7.52
N GLN A 61 -4.10 3.80 -8.10
CA GLN A 61 -3.59 2.61 -8.78
C GLN A 61 -2.23 2.21 -8.25
N ALA A 62 -1.87 0.93 -8.42
CA ALA A 62 -0.54 0.44 -8.12
C ALA A 62 0.50 1.08 -9.04
N ARG A 63 1.67 1.41 -8.46
CA ARG A 63 2.80 2.01 -9.16
C ARG A 63 3.97 1.05 -9.22
N SER A 64 4.90 1.28 -10.15
CA SER A 64 6.10 0.47 -10.34
C SER A 64 6.99 0.38 -9.09
N GLU A 65 7.08 1.46 -8.33
CA GLU A 65 7.94 1.58 -7.15
C GLU A 65 7.35 0.96 -5.88
N ASP A 66 6.04 0.70 -5.84
CA ASP A 66 5.36 0.31 -4.60
C ASP A 66 5.89 -1.02 -4.05
N ALA A 67 6.26 -1.96 -4.92
CA ALA A 67 6.83 -3.24 -4.53
C ALA A 67 8.16 -3.07 -3.77
N GLN A 68 9.01 -2.12 -4.20
CA GLN A 68 10.29 -1.85 -3.56
C GLN A 68 10.09 -1.17 -2.20
N ILE A 69 9.15 -0.23 -2.10
CA ILE A 69 8.83 0.46 -0.85
C ILE A 69 8.29 -0.53 0.19
N ILE A 70 7.37 -1.40 -0.23
CA ILE A 70 6.82 -2.47 0.64
C ILE A 70 7.93 -3.42 1.11
N ALA A 71 8.80 -3.85 0.21
CA ALA A 71 9.93 -4.71 0.55
C ALA A 71 10.87 -4.04 1.58
N ALA A 72 11.18 -2.76 1.38
CA ALA A 72 12.05 -1.99 2.28
C ALA A 72 11.45 -1.85 3.68
N MET A 73 10.17 -1.47 3.79
CA MET A 73 9.48 -1.33 5.08
C MET A 73 9.40 -2.67 5.82
N LEU A 74 9.14 -3.78 5.13
CA LEU A 74 9.08 -5.09 5.78
C LEU A 74 10.46 -5.62 6.20
N ALA A 75 11.52 -5.24 5.48
CA ALA A 75 12.89 -5.59 5.85
C ALA A 75 13.37 -4.77 7.07
N ASN A 76 12.90 -3.53 7.22
CA ASN A 76 13.18 -2.70 8.37
C ASN A 76 11.96 -1.82 8.72
N PRO A 77 11.10 -2.26 9.66
CA PRO A 77 9.87 -1.58 10.01
C PRO A 77 10.04 -0.25 10.75
N ASP A 78 11.25 0.06 11.23
CA ASP A 78 11.54 1.23 12.05
C ASP A 78 12.11 2.42 11.24
N ILE A 79 12.19 2.31 9.91
CA ILE A 79 12.58 3.41 9.01
C ILE A 79 11.39 4.29 8.66
#